data_AF-A0A974CM21-F1
#
_entry.id   AF-A0A974CM21-F1
#
_cell.length_a   1.000
_cell.length_b   1.000
_cell.length_c   1.000
_cell.angle_alpha   90.00
_cell.angle_beta   90.00
_cell.angle_gamma   90.00
#
_symmetry.space_group_name_H-M   'P 1'
#
loop_
_entity.id
_entity.type
_entity.pdbx_description
1 polymer ?
#
loop_
_entity_poly.entity_id
_entity_poly.type
_entity_poly.pdbx_seq_one_letter_code
_entity_poly.pdbx_strand_id
1 'polypeptide(L)'
;MEFVERLNDCTTYIKFTIHCDAVSIPFLDVMVKNTTEGCLDTDLFVKNTDRNTLLRYDSFHPPHIKKSLPKAQFLRVKRIVKHQQQRDVRISEMKEKFKIRGYPDRVLDRMESENRLLGQISDRVAETIGTKLVKADLGASAGYKQTFLKKQKNGTYPCCGCNHCSSVVKGEWIHHPLKWTRIPIKGFYTCASTYVVYSLKCPCGKIYVGKTIRCIRDRLTEHKSAIRNKLNQPVAKHFNENGHTISQLRFQILDSVSKRRRGGDRGKELLRKEAHWIKKLGTMSPQGLNQEYDLSPFLFK
;
A
#
# COMPACT_ATOMS: atom_id res chain seq x y z
N MET A 1 9.17 -20.04 -32.13
CA MET A 1 7.93 -20.03 -32.94
C MET A 1 7.18 -21.35 -32.79
N GLU A 2 7.90 -22.49 -32.82
CA GLU A 2 7.38 -23.86 -32.60
C GLU A 2 6.38 -24.03 -31.43
N PHE A 3 6.59 -23.36 -30.30
CA PHE A 3 5.67 -23.39 -29.16
C PHE A 3 4.26 -22.86 -29.50
N VAL A 4 4.18 -21.79 -30.29
CA VAL A 4 2.91 -21.13 -30.63
C VAL A 4 2.16 -21.94 -31.68
N GLU A 5 2.88 -22.55 -32.61
CA GLU A 5 2.32 -23.48 -33.59
C GLU A 5 1.67 -24.66 -32.88
N ARG A 6 2.39 -25.31 -31.96
CA ARG A 6 1.83 -26.39 -31.13
C ARG A 6 0.59 -25.98 -30.33
N LEU A 7 0.59 -24.78 -29.74
CA LEU A 7 -0.59 -24.27 -29.02
C LEU A 7 -1.78 -24.03 -29.95
N ASN A 8 -1.51 -23.55 -31.16
CA ASN A 8 -2.53 -23.31 -32.18
C ASN A 8 -3.10 -24.61 -32.75
N ASP A 9 -2.37 -25.72 -32.69
CA ASP A 9 -2.87 -27.02 -33.15
C ASP A 9 -3.80 -27.69 -32.14
N CYS A 10 -3.73 -27.32 -30.85
CA CYS A 10 -4.59 -27.91 -29.82
C CYS A 10 -6.08 -27.56 -29.97
N THR A 11 -6.42 -26.47 -30.67
CA THR A 11 -7.82 -26.04 -30.85
C THR A 11 -8.04 -25.38 -32.21
N THR A 12 -9.21 -25.61 -32.82
CA THR A 12 -9.62 -24.91 -34.05
C THR A 12 -10.23 -23.54 -33.79
N TYR A 13 -10.78 -23.31 -32.58
CA TYR A 13 -11.57 -22.12 -32.25
C TYR A 13 -10.75 -20.94 -31.71
N ILE A 14 -9.67 -21.22 -30.98
CA ILE A 14 -8.81 -20.20 -30.36
C ILE A 14 -7.42 -20.33 -30.94
N LYS A 15 -6.93 -19.24 -31.53
CA LYS A 15 -5.56 -19.10 -32.03
C LYS A 15 -4.83 -18.01 -31.26
N PHE A 16 -3.62 -18.31 -30.84
CA PHE A 16 -2.68 -17.44 -30.18
C PHE A 16 -1.83 -16.70 -31.22
N THR A 17 -1.66 -15.41 -30.99
CA THR A 17 -0.75 -14.56 -31.75
C THR A 17 0.42 -14.21 -30.84
N ILE A 18 1.65 -14.37 -31.32
CA ILE A 18 2.85 -13.95 -30.63
C ILE A 18 3.42 -12.71 -31.32
N HIS A 19 3.79 -11.71 -30.53
CA HIS A 19 4.55 -10.56 -30.98
C HIS A 19 5.87 -10.56 -30.22
N CYS A 20 6.97 -10.71 -30.95
CA CYS A 20 8.32 -10.65 -30.40
C CYS A 20 9.09 -9.62 -31.22
N ASP A 21 9.47 -8.53 -30.57
CA ASP A 21 10.31 -7.49 -31.14
C ASP A 21 11.25 -7.00 -30.02
N ALA A 22 12.54 -6.91 -30.35
CA ALA A 22 13.61 -6.54 -29.42
C ALA A 22 13.61 -5.03 -29.11
N VAL A 23 12.95 -4.23 -29.95
CA VAL A 23 12.96 -2.76 -29.90
C VAL A 23 11.63 -2.24 -29.35
N SER A 24 10.50 -2.83 -29.74
CA SER A 24 9.19 -2.33 -29.33
C SER A 24 8.21 -3.45 -28.99
N ILE A 25 7.34 -3.22 -28.00
CA ILE A 25 6.27 -4.16 -27.67
C ILE A 25 4.98 -3.43 -27.27
N PRO A 26 3.84 -3.78 -27.88
CA PRO A 26 2.56 -3.26 -27.44
C PRO A 26 2.11 -3.93 -26.14
N PHE A 27 1.70 -3.12 -25.17
CA PHE A 27 1.06 -3.57 -23.93
C PHE A 27 -0.16 -2.70 -23.63
N LEU A 28 -1.35 -3.30 -23.74
CA LEU A 28 -2.63 -2.60 -23.64
C LEU A 28 -2.70 -1.43 -24.64
N ASP A 29 -2.76 -0.21 -24.13
CA ASP A 29 -2.81 1.03 -24.88
C ASP A 29 -1.47 1.77 -24.97
N VAL A 30 -0.38 1.09 -24.59
CA VAL A 30 0.96 1.67 -24.57
C VAL A 30 1.89 0.88 -25.48
N MET A 31 2.62 1.59 -26.32
CA MET A 31 3.77 1.07 -27.04
C MET A 31 5.00 1.33 -26.18
N VAL A 32 5.63 0.26 -25.69
CA VAL A 32 6.89 0.35 -24.94
C VAL A 32 8.04 0.19 -25.92
N LYS A 33 8.96 1.15 -25.95
CA LYS A 33 10.14 1.12 -26.82
C LYS A 33 11.40 1.11 -25.97
N ASN A 34 12.37 0.30 -26.35
CA ASN A 34 13.68 0.29 -25.74
C ASN A 34 14.58 1.33 -26.45
N THR A 35 15.13 2.27 -25.70
CA THR A 35 16.10 3.25 -26.23
C THR A 35 17.49 2.63 -26.20
N THR A 36 18.38 3.04 -27.10
CA THR A 36 19.79 2.61 -27.14
C THR A 36 20.54 2.84 -25.82
N GLU A 37 20.07 3.77 -25.00
CA GLU A 37 20.62 4.09 -23.67
C GLU A 37 20.12 3.16 -22.53
N GLY A 38 19.34 2.11 -22.83
CA GLY A 38 18.75 1.22 -21.82
C GLY A 38 17.57 1.83 -21.04
N CYS A 39 17.08 2.98 -21.51
CA CYS A 39 15.88 3.64 -20.99
C CYS A 39 14.63 3.19 -21.75
N LEU A 40 13.53 2.96 -21.03
CA LEU A 40 12.22 2.74 -21.67
C LEU A 40 11.61 4.07 -22.11
N ASP A 41 11.20 4.13 -23.36
CA ASP A 41 10.31 5.15 -23.90
C ASP A 41 8.89 4.57 -24.05
N THR A 42 7.88 5.44 -23.92
CA THR A 42 6.48 5.04 -23.95
C THR A 42 5.68 5.99 -24.83
N ASP A 43 4.81 5.39 -25.64
CA ASP A 43 3.96 6.09 -26.60
C ASP A 43 2.57 5.43 -26.64
N LEU A 44 1.58 6.07 -27.26
CA LEU A 44 0.26 5.49 -27.43
C LEU A 44 0.28 4.38 -28.48
N PHE A 45 -0.26 3.22 -28.12
CA PHE A 45 -0.52 2.14 -29.07
C PHE A 45 -1.98 2.17 -29.52
N VAL A 46 -2.19 2.12 -30.83
CA VAL A 46 -3.50 2.04 -31.47
C VAL A 46 -3.51 0.76 -32.30
N LYS A 47 -4.49 -0.11 -32.08
CA LYS A 47 -4.64 -1.33 -32.88
C LYS A 47 -5.09 -0.96 -34.29
N ASN A 48 -4.65 -1.71 -35.30
CA ASN A 48 -5.06 -1.49 -36.69
C ASN A 48 -6.59 -1.64 -36.90
N THR A 49 -7.27 -2.30 -35.96
CA THR A 49 -8.73 -2.46 -35.94
C THR A 49 -9.46 -1.38 -35.15
N ASP A 50 -8.74 -0.40 -34.58
CA ASP A 50 -9.33 0.69 -33.79
C ASP A 50 -10.22 1.57 -34.67
N ARG A 51 -11.53 1.48 -34.44
CA ARG A 51 -12.48 2.47 -34.95
C ARG A 51 -12.56 3.60 -33.93
N ASN A 52 -12.77 4.84 -34.38
CA ASN A 52 -12.95 5.99 -33.50
C ASN A 52 -14.25 5.87 -32.68
N THR A 53 -14.18 5.13 -31.58
CA THR A 53 -15.29 4.78 -30.69
C THR A 53 -15.60 5.87 -29.66
N LEU A 54 -14.96 7.04 -29.75
CA LEU A 54 -15.24 8.17 -28.87
C LEU A 54 -16.73 8.55 -28.94
N LEU A 55 -17.30 9.03 -27.84
CA LEU A 55 -18.71 9.42 -27.79
C LEU A 55 -18.98 10.60 -28.74
N ARG A 56 -20.07 10.61 -29.53
CA ARG A 56 -20.43 11.78 -30.37
C ARG A 56 -20.90 12.97 -29.54
N TYR A 57 -20.63 14.18 -30.01
CA TYR A 57 -21.05 15.41 -29.31
C TYR A 57 -22.57 15.65 -29.36
N ASP A 58 -23.22 15.24 -30.45
CA ASP A 58 -24.68 15.31 -30.65
C ASP A 58 -25.47 14.22 -29.90
N SER A 59 -24.79 13.28 -29.25
CA SER A 59 -25.45 12.19 -28.53
C SER A 59 -26.23 12.68 -27.31
N PHE A 60 -27.26 11.92 -26.92
CA PHE A 60 -28.12 12.16 -25.75
C PHE A 60 -27.44 11.75 -24.43
N HIS A 61 -26.25 12.30 -24.18
CA HIS A 61 -25.53 12.14 -22.91
C HIS A 61 -25.47 13.47 -22.17
N PRO A 62 -25.39 13.46 -20.82
CA PRO A 62 -25.28 14.68 -20.03
C PRO A 62 -24.15 15.59 -20.54
N PRO A 63 -24.40 16.91 -20.69
CA PRO A 63 -23.41 17.83 -21.27
C PRO A 63 -22.06 17.83 -20.56
N HIS A 64 -22.04 17.60 -19.24
CA HIS A 64 -20.80 17.57 -18.46
C HIS A 64 -19.90 16.37 -18.80
N ILE A 65 -20.46 15.22 -19.17
CA ILE A 65 -19.69 14.03 -19.59
C ILE A 65 -19.03 14.28 -20.95
N LYS A 66 -19.81 14.83 -21.90
CA LYS A 66 -19.28 15.20 -23.22
C LYS A 66 -18.16 16.23 -23.07
N LYS A 67 -18.35 17.26 -22.25
CA LYS A 67 -17.33 18.30 -22.03
C LYS A 67 -16.08 17.79 -21.31
N SER A 68 -16.17 16.77 -20.45
CA SER A 68 -15.03 16.24 -19.68
C SER A 68 -14.23 15.15 -20.42
N LEU A 69 -14.84 14.48 -21.40
CA LEU A 69 -14.22 13.38 -22.13
C LEU A 69 -12.92 13.79 -22.86
N PRO A 70 -12.83 14.92 -23.58
CA PRO A 70 -11.58 15.38 -24.18
C PRO A 70 -10.46 15.55 -23.16
N LYS A 71 -10.76 16.17 -22.01
CA LYS A 71 -9.80 16.34 -20.91
C LYS A 71 -9.25 15.01 -20.41
N ALA A 72 -10.12 14.01 -20.22
CA ALA A 72 -9.72 12.67 -19.78
C ALA A 72 -8.77 12.00 -20.79
N GLN A 73 -9.06 12.10 -22.09
CA GLN A 73 -8.21 11.51 -23.14
C GLN A 73 -6.87 12.26 -23.30
N PHE A 74 -6.86 13.60 -23.23
CA PHE A 74 -5.61 14.36 -23.26
C PHE A 74 -4.74 14.06 -22.03
N LEU A 75 -5.35 13.87 -20.84
CA LEU A 75 -4.62 13.47 -19.64
C LEU A 75 -4.00 12.07 -19.81
N ARG A 76 -4.71 11.16 -20.46
CA ARG A 76 -4.19 9.83 -20.79
C ARG A 76 -2.98 9.91 -21.72
N VAL A 77 -3.05 10.71 -22.79
CA VAL A 77 -1.90 10.96 -23.69
C VAL A 77 -0.70 11.45 -22.89
N LYS A 78 -0.90 12.45 -22.01
CA LYS A 78 0.17 13.02 -21.19
C LYS A 78 0.81 12.01 -20.22
N ARG A 79 0.02 11.10 -19.65
CA ARG A 79 0.53 10.05 -18.73
C ARG A 79 1.31 8.95 -19.43
N ILE A 80 0.95 8.64 -20.68
CA ILE A 80 1.52 7.55 -21.46
C ILE A 80 2.76 8.02 -22.22
N VAL A 81 2.68 9.17 -22.88
CA VAL A 81 3.73 9.63 -23.79
C VAL A 81 4.81 10.38 -23.03
N LYS A 82 6.02 9.84 -23.05
CA LYS A 82 7.14 10.32 -22.23
C LYS A 82 7.72 11.65 -22.74
N HIS A 83 7.94 11.76 -24.04
CA HIS A 83 8.59 12.92 -24.66
C HIS A 83 7.59 14.02 -25.02
N GLN A 84 7.96 15.28 -24.78
CA GLN A 84 7.08 16.44 -24.98
C GLN A 84 6.70 16.66 -26.45
N GLN A 85 7.66 16.54 -27.39
CA GLN A 85 7.37 16.70 -28.81
C GLN A 85 6.34 15.68 -29.30
N GLN A 86 6.51 14.40 -28.93
CA GLN A 86 5.55 13.34 -29.25
C GLN A 86 4.21 13.58 -28.56
N ARG A 87 4.18 14.10 -27.32
CA ARG A 87 2.92 14.46 -26.65
C ARG A 87 2.08 15.43 -27.48
N ASP A 88 2.70 16.45 -28.04
CA ASP A 88 1.98 17.49 -28.80
C ASP A 88 1.41 16.94 -30.11
N VAL A 89 2.14 16.04 -30.78
CA VAL A 89 1.65 15.28 -31.94
C VAL A 89 0.45 14.40 -31.55
N ARG A 90 0.58 13.60 -30.48
CA ARG A 90 -0.49 12.69 -30.03
C ARG A 90 -1.74 13.42 -29.53
N ILE A 91 -1.59 14.59 -28.92
CA ILE A 91 -2.71 15.45 -28.53
C ILE A 91 -3.43 15.97 -29.78
N SER A 92 -2.69 16.36 -30.82
CA SER A 92 -3.26 16.83 -32.09
C SER A 92 -4.03 15.71 -32.80
N GLU A 93 -3.47 14.49 -32.86
CA GLU A 93 -4.18 13.29 -33.36
C GLU A 93 -5.48 13.03 -32.57
N MET A 94 -5.43 13.12 -31.24
CA MET A 94 -6.61 12.94 -30.39
C MET A 94 -7.65 14.04 -30.61
N LYS A 95 -7.24 15.29 -30.80
CA LYS A 95 -8.15 16.38 -31.16
C LYS A 95 -8.90 16.09 -32.45
N GLU A 96 -8.19 15.64 -33.49
CA GLU A 96 -8.82 15.32 -34.77
C GLU A 96 -9.86 14.20 -34.62
N LYS A 97 -9.56 13.18 -33.82
CA LYS A 97 -10.54 12.14 -33.47
C LYS A 97 -11.79 12.73 -32.81
N PHE A 98 -11.69 13.74 -31.96
CA PHE A 98 -12.87 14.40 -31.40
C PHE A 98 -13.59 15.31 -32.41
N LYS A 99 -12.89 16.00 -33.30
CA LYS A 99 -13.50 16.84 -34.35
C LYS A 99 -14.39 16.01 -35.27
N ILE A 100 -13.89 14.85 -35.71
CA ILE A 100 -14.66 13.87 -36.52
C ILE A 100 -15.95 13.43 -35.80
N ARG A 101 -15.99 13.50 -34.46
CA ARG A 101 -17.15 13.13 -33.62
C ARG A 101 -18.05 14.32 -33.27
N GLY A 102 -17.82 15.48 -33.91
CA GLY A 102 -18.66 16.68 -33.83
C GLY A 102 -18.35 17.59 -32.63
N TYR A 103 -17.18 17.45 -31.99
CA TYR A 103 -16.84 18.31 -30.85
C TYR A 103 -16.42 19.70 -31.34
N PRO A 104 -16.99 20.78 -30.79
CA PRO A 104 -16.59 22.14 -31.16
C PRO A 104 -15.14 22.44 -30.77
N ASP A 105 -14.39 23.13 -31.63
CA ASP A 105 -12.98 23.51 -31.38
C ASP A 105 -12.81 24.26 -30.06
N ARG A 106 -13.72 25.19 -29.74
CA ARG A 106 -13.73 25.93 -28.47
C ARG A 106 -13.70 25.02 -27.24
N VAL A 107 -14.35 23.85 -27.29
CA VAL A 107 -14.33 22.87 -26.19
C VAL A 107 -12.97 22.17 -26.13
N LEU A 108 -12.44 21.76 -27.27
CA LEU A 108 -11.16 21.05 -27.37
C LEU A 108 -9.99 21.93 -26.94
N ASP A 109 -9.95 23.19 -27.39
CA ASP A 109 -8.88 24.14 -27.08
C ASP A 109 -8.86 24.54 -25.60
N ARG A 110 -10.04 24.72 -25.01
CA ARG A 110 -10.15 24.94 -23.56
C ARG A 110 -9.62 23.73 -22.77
N MET A 111 -10.03 22.52 -23.15
CA MET A 111 -9.63 21.30 -22.44
C MET A 111 -8.14 20.99 -22.60
N GLU A 112 -7.56 21.29 -23.77
CA GLU A 112 -6.11 21.21 -23.97
C GLU A 112 -5.36 22.23 -23.10
N SER A 113 -5.84 23.47 -23.06
CA SER A 113 -5.24 24.54 -22.24
C SER A 113 -5.25 24.16 -20.76
N GLU A 114 -6.37 23.65 -20.24
CA GLU A 114 -6.46 23.09 -18.89
C GLU A 114 -5.49 21.91 -18.67
N ASN A 115 -5.30 21.06 -19.68
CA ASN A 115 -4.37 19.93 -19.61
C ASN A 115 -2.90 20.38 -19.51
N ARG A 116 -2.52 21.45 -20.21
CA ARG A 116 -1.19 22.06 -20.11
C ARG A 116 -0.92 22.55 -18.68
N LEU A 117 -1.87 23.29 -18.09
CA LEU A 117 -1.75 23.86 -16.74
C LEU A 117 -1.67 22.80 -15.62
N LEU A 118 -2.32 21.64 -15.78
CA LEU A 118 -2.28 20.53 -14.82
C LEU A 118 -0.91 19.82 -14.71
N GLY A 119 0.08 20.21 -15.53
CA GLY A 119 1.44 19.65 -15.56
C GLY A 119 2.22 19.76 -14.24
N GLN A 120 1.85 20.67 -13.33
CA GLN A 120 2.55 20.81 -12.04
C GLN A 120 1.97 19.93 -10.92
N ILE A 121 0.76 19.40 -11.08
CA ILE A 121 0.01 18.67 -10.03
C ILE A 121 -0.10 17.18 -10.37
N SER A 122 -0.28 16.83 -11.65
CA SER A 122 -0.46 15.44 -12.11
C SER A 122 0.81 14.59 -11.97
N ASP A 123 2.00 15.18 -12.16
CA ASP A 123 3.28 14.47 -12.07
C ASP A 123 3.61 14.00 -10.64
N ARG A 124 2.90 14.52 -9.64
CA ARG A 124 3.04 14.10 -8.23
C ARG A 124 2.14 12.92 -7.83
N VAL A 125 1.16 12.53 -8.66
CA VAL A 125 0.08 11.61 -8.20
C VAL A 125 -0.07 10.36 -9.06
N ALA A 126 0.32 10.36 -10.34
CA ALA A 126 0.17 9.18 -11.20
C ALA A 126 1.53 8.53 -11.51
N GLU A 127 1.80 7.40 -10.87
CA GLU A 127 2.87 6.47 -11.23
C GLU A 127 2.75 6.06 -12.72
N THR A 128 3.69 6.52 -13.56
CA THR A 128 3.81 6.11 -14.98
C THR A 128 4.11 4.62 -15.10
N ILE A 129 3.90 4.05 -16.28
CA ILE A 129 4.31 2.66 -16.55
C ILE A 129 5.79 2.46 -16.25
N GLY A 130 6.69 3.41 -16.54
CA GLY A 130 8.10 3.34 -16.15
C GLY A 130 8.35 3.34 -14.63
N THR A 131 7.46 3.92 -13.82
CA THR A 131 7.56 3.81 -12.34
C THR A 131 7.02 2.47 -11.81
N LYS A 132 6.17 1.78 -12.59
CA LYS A 132 5.56 0.48 -12.24
C LYS A 132 6.34 -0.71 -12.80
N LEU A 133 6.89 -0.58 -14.00
CA LEU A 133 7.71 -1.57 -14.67
C LEU A 133 9.17 -1.31 -14.31
N VAL A 134 9.67 -2.14 -13.40
CA VAL A 134 11.09 -2.33 -13.08
C VAL A 134 11.75 -1.18 -12.30
N LYS A 135 11.59 -1.25 -10.97
CA LYS A 135 12.78 -1.17 -10.11
C LYS A 135 13.33 -2.60 -9.99
N ALA A 136 14.11 -3.03 -10.98
CA ALA A 136 15.16 -4.02 -10.72
C ALA A 136 16.04 -3.47 -9.59
N ASP A 137 16.81 -4.33 -8.93
CA ASP A 137 17.57 -4.09 -7.70
C ASP A 137 18.67 -3.01 -7.78
N LEU A 138 18.43 -1.88 -8.44
CA LEU A 138 19.11 -0.63 -8.19
C LEU A 138 18.64 -0.16 -6.81
N GLY A 139 19.56 -0.26 -5.85
CA GLY A 139 19.37 0.09 -4.44
C GLY A 139 18.67 1.43 -4.23
N ALA A 140 18.13 1.61 -3.02
CA ALA A 140 17.33 2.76 -2.65
C ALA A 140 17.92 4.08 -3.19
N SER A 141 17.30 4.65 -4.24
CA SER A 141 17.64 5.99 -4.70
C SER A 141 17.54 6.93 -3.50
N ALA A 142 18.62 7.66 -3.21
CA ALA A 142 18.73 8.56 -2.08
C ALA A 142 17.50 9.50 -2.05
N GLY A 143 16.57 9.17 -1.15
CA GLY A 143 15.20 9.67 -1.21
C GLY A 143 15.13 11.16 -0.92
N TYR A 144 14.34 11.86 -1.72
CA TYR A 144 13.76 13.17 -1.43
C TYR A 144 13.53 13.36 0.09
N LYS A 145 14.23 14.33 0.69
CA LYS A 145 14.08 14.68 2.11
C LYS A 145 13.09 15.83 2.22
N GLN A 146 11.85 15.53 2.63
CA GLN A 146 10.85 16.55 2.97
C GLN A 146 11.37 17.37 4.16
N THR A 147 11.55 18.68 3.97
CA THR A 147 12.10 19.62 4.98
C THR A 147 11.04 20.34 5.79
N PHE A 148 9.78 20.38 5.31
CA PHE A 148 8.72 21.18 5.90
C PHE A 148 8.02 20.53 7.11
N LEU A 149 7.82 19.21 7.09
CA LEU A 149 7.23 18.48 8.22
C LEU A 149 8.32 17.79 9.02
N LYS A 150 8.29 17.92 10.35
CA LYS A 150 9.16 17.16 11.24
C LYS A 150 8.98 15.67 10.95
N LYS A 151 10.10 14.95 10.76
CA LYS A 151 10.05 13.49 10.61
C LYS A 151 9.30 12.90 11.80
N GLN A 152 8.36 12.02 11.50
CA GLN A 152 7.63 11.28 12.53
C GLN A 152 8.64 10.52 13.39
N LYS A 153 8.59 10.75 14.70
CA LYS A 153 9.43 10.06 15.66
C LYS A 153 8.95 8.61 15.75
N ASN A 154 9.87 7.68 15.85
CA ASN A 154 9.51 6.29 16.12
C ASN A 154 8.88 6.18 17.52
N GLY A 155 8.08 5.15 17.74
CA GLY A 155 7.38 4.90 18.99
C GLY A 155 5.89 4.65 18.82
N THR A 156 5.21 4.51 19.96
CA THR A 156 3.75 4.41 20.03
C THR A 156 3.17 5.75 20.47
N TYR A 157 2.13 6.22 19.79
CA TYR A 157 1.46 7.49 20.07
C TYR A 157 -0.07 7.34 20.01
N PRO A 158 -0.83 8.16 20.74
CA PRO A 158 -2.29 8.16 20.63
C PRO A 158 -2.70 8.54 19.20
N CYS A 159 -3.77 7.94 18.68
CA CYS A 159 -4.35 8.39 17.40
C CYS A 159 -5.24 9.63 17.55
N CYS A 160 -5.53 10.06 18.79
CA CYS A 160 -6.38 11.19 19.14
C CYS A 160 -7.83 11.10 18.62
N GLY A 161 -8.29 9.89 18.25
CA GLY A 161 -9.64 9.66 17.73
C GLY A 161 -10.28 8.37 18.24
N CYS A 162 -9.81 7.84 19.38
CA CYS A 162 -10.41 6.66 19.99
C CYS A 162 -10.30 6.64 21.52
N ASN A 163 -11.21 5.91 22.17
CA ASN A 163 -11.32 5.79 23.62
C ASN A 163 -10.18 4.97 24.27
N HIS A 164 -9.27 4.42 23.46
CA HIS A 164 -8.09 3.69 23.96
C HIS A 164 -6.86 4.59 24.09
N CYS A 165 -6.87 5.82 23.57
CA CYS A 165 -5.71 6.72 23.61
C CYS A 165 -5.22 7.00 25.03
N SER A 166 -6.12 6.98 26.03
CA SER A 166 -5.79 7.14 27.45
C SER A 166 -4.98 5.97 28.03
N SER A 167 -5.08 4.79 27.43
CA SER A 167 -4.32 3.59 27.84
C SER A 167 -2.95 3.48 27.15
N VAL A 168 -2.59 4.40 26.25
CA VAL A 168 -1.32 4.34 25.49
C VAL A 168 -0.13 4.73 26.36
N VAL A 169 0.89 3.86 26.41
CA VAL A 169 2.23 4.25 26.86
C VAL A 169 2.95 4.91 25.70
N LYS A 170 3.06 6.24 25.75
CA LYS A 170 3.66 7.04 24.69
C LYS A 170 5.18 6.97 24.77
N GLY A 171 5.83 6.84 23.62
CA GLY A 171 7.28 6.99 23.54
C GLY A 171 7.97 6.05 22.56
N GLU A 172 9.26 6.34 22.35
CA GLU A 172 10.14 5.69 21.38
C GLU A 172 10.79 4.40 21.90
N TRP A 173 10.60 4.12 23.19
CA TRP A 173 11.30 3.06 23.91
C TRP A 173 10.33 2.25 24.78
N ILE A 174 10.65 0.99 24.99
CA ILE A 174 10.12 0.17 26.08
C ILE A 174 11.27 -0.21 27.01
N HIS A 175 10.99 -0.27 28.32
CA HIS A 175 11.95 -0.77 29.29
C HIS A 175 11.77 -2.28 29.47
N HIS A 176 12.88 -3.01 29.45
CA HIS A 176 12.87 -4.44 29.78
C HIS A 176 12.41 -4.60 31.24
N PRO A 177 11.39 -5.44 31.54
CA PRO A 177 10.78 -5.50 32.89
C PRO A 177 11.77 -5.86 34.01
N LEU A 178 12.74 -6.76 33.76
CA LEU A 178 13.75 -7.15 34.77
C LEU A 178 15.06 -6.34 34.72
N LYS A 179 15.57 -6.06 33.51
CA LYS A 179 16.90 -5.47 33.31
C LYS A 179 16.89 -3.94 33.31
N TRP A 180 15.71 -3.32 33.26
CA TRP A 180 15.49 -1.87 33.13
C TRP A 180 16.13 -1.20 31.90
N THR A 181 16.71 -2.00 30.99
CA THR A 181 17.34 -1.52 29.76
C THR A 181 16.31 -1.00 28.77
N ARG A 182 16.67 0.08 28.08
CA ARG A 182 15.83 0.70 27.04
C ARG A 182 15.95 -0.06 25.73
N ILE A 183 14.81 -0.44 25.16
CA ILE A 183 14.72 -1.12 23.86
C ILE A 183 14.00 -0.18 22.88
N PRO A 184 14.65 0.24 21.77
CA PRO A 184 14.04 1.12 20.78
C PRO A 184 12.91 0.43 20.03
N ILE A 185 11.81 1.16 19.86
CA ILE A 185 10.70 0.81 18.97
C ILE A 185 11.05 1.29 17.57
N LYS A 186 11.06 0.38 16.59
CA LYS A 186 11.48 0.67 15.21
C LYS A 186 10.27 0.92 14.31
N GLY A 187 9.67 2.10 14.42
CA GLY A 187 8.57 2.56 13.57
C GLY A 187 7.63 3.51 14.29
N PHE A 188 6.80 4.23 13.55
CA PHE A 188 5.75 5.09 14.10
C PHE A 188 4.42 4.31 14.15
N TYR A 189 3.83 4.21 15.33
CA TYR A 189 2.62 3.43 15.57
C TYR A 189 1.55 4.22 16.31
N THR A 190 0.30 3.91 16.03
CA THR A 190 -0.86 4.50 16.68
C THR A 190 -1.91 3.44 17.01
N CYS A 191 -3.00 3.84 17.65
CA CYS A 191 -4.13 2.95 17.91
C CYS A 191 -4.79 2.39 16.63
N ALA A 192 -4.47 2.97 15.46
CA ALA A 192 -4.97 2.51 14.16
C ALA A 192 -4.09 1.41 13.52
N SER A 193 -2.92 1.11 14.08
CA SER A 193 -1.97 0.17 13.48
C SER A 193 -2.48 -1.28 13.44
N THR A 194 -2.18 -1.97 12.35
CA THR A 194 -2.56 -3.37 12.03
C THR A 194 -1.31 -4.24 11.85
N TYR A 195 -1.43 -5.57 11.96
CA TYR A 195 -0.29 -6.50 11.88
C TYR A 195 0.83 -6.13 12.87
N VAL A 196 0.45 -5.94 14.12
CA VAL A 196 1.36 -5.46 15.18
C VAL A 196 1.53 -6.50 16.27
N VAL A 197 2.72 -6.49 16.87
CA VAL A 197 3.03 -7.09 18.16
C VAL A 197 2.95 -5.99 19.20
N TYR A 198 2.16 -6.21 20.25
CA TYR A 198 1.91 -5.24 21.31
C TYR A 198 2.21 -5.84 22.68
N SER A 199 2.42 -4.96 23.65
CA SER A 199 2.50 -5.30 25.06
C SER A 199 1.31 -4.71 25.81
N LEU A 200 0.79 -5.46 26.77
CA LEU A 200 -0.12 -4.97 27.81
C LEU A 200 0.62 -4.99 29.14
N LYS A 201 0.58 -3.87 29.86
CA LYS A 201 1.24 -3.70 31.15
C LYS A 201 0.18 -3.68 32.25
N CYS A 202 0.37 -4.57 33.23
CA CYS A 202 -0.36 -4.60 34.48
C CYS A 202 0.15 -3.46 35.40
N PRO A 203 -0.70 -2.89 36.27
CA PRO A 203 -0.23 -2.00 37.35
C PRO A 203 0.78 -2.69 38.29
N CYS A 204 0.68 -4.00 38.46
CA CYS A 204 1.63 -4.84 39.21
C CYS A 204 3.00 -5.05 38.53
N GLY A 205 3.24 -4.44 37.37
CA GLY A 205 4.51 -4.54 36.63
C GLY A 205 4.63 -5.74 35.68
N LYS A 206 3.75 -6.75 35.80
CA LYS A 206 3.73 -7.88 34.85
C LYS A 206 3.31 -7.45 33.45
N ILE A 207 3.94 -8.05 32.44
CA ILE A 207 3.72 -7.73 31.03
C ILE A 207 3.15 -8.96 30.30
N TYR A 208 2.15 -8.72 29.44
CA TYR A 208 1.67 -9.66 28.43
C TYR A 208 2.12 -9.17 27.05
N VAL A 209 2.61 -10.06 26.19
CA VAL A 209 2.87 -9.77 24.78
C VAL A 209 1.89 -10.55 23.92
N GLY A 210 1.31 -9.88 22.93
CA GLY A 210 0.41 -10.51 21.97
C GLY A 210 0.54 -9.92 20.58
N LYS A 211 -0.04 -10.59 19.60
CA LYS A 211 -0.17 -10.10 18.22
C LYS A 211 -1.61 -9.79 17.82
N THR A 212 -1.76 -8.98 16.78
CA THR A 212 -3.03 -8.79 16.09
C THR A 212 -2.81 -8.51 14.61
N ILE A 213 -3.62 -9.14 13.77
CA ILE A 213 -3.71 -8.83 12.34
C ILE A 213 -4.59 -7.59 12.14
N ARG A 214 -5.74 -7.55 12.84
CA ARG A 214 -6.66 -6.41 12.86
C ARG A 214 -6.06 -5.21 13.59
N CYS A 215 -6.80 -4.11 13.57
CA CYS A 215 -6.42 -2.89 14.27
C CYS A 215 -6.26 -3.15 15.78
N ILE A 216 -5.21 -2.58 16.39
CA ILE A 216 -4.94 -2.78 17.82
C ILE A 216 -6.06 -2.28 18.73
N ARG A 217 -6.79 -1.22 18.34
CA ARG A 217 -7.92 -0.72 19.12
C ARG A 217 -9.04 -1.76 19.27
N ASP A 218 -9.28 -2.55 18.23
CA ASP A 218 -10.31 -3.60 18.24
C ASP A 218 -9.86 -4.72 19.19
N ARG A 219 -8.57 -5.11 19.10
CA ARG A 219 -7.99 -6.11 20.01
C ARG A 219 -7.98 -5.65 21.48
N LEU A 220 -7.77 -4.36 21.73
CA LEU A 220 -7.87 -3.80 23.09
C LEU A 220 -9.31 -3.82 23.61
N THR A 221 -10.30 -3.59 22.75
CA THR A 221 -11.71 -3.72 23.13
C THR A 221 -12.02 -5.14 23.58
N GLU A 222 -11.51 -6.14 22.88
CA GLU A 222 -11.65 -7.56 23.26
C GLU A 222 -11.01 -7.85 24.61
N HIS A 223 -9.76 -7.42 24.85
CA HIS A 223 -9.10 -7.61 26.15
C HIS A 223 -9.86 -6.92 27.28
N LYS A 224 -10.31 -5.67 27.08
CA LYS A 224 -11.09 -4.94 28.09
C LYS A 224 -12.45 -5.61 28.36
N SER A 225 -13.08 -6.17 27.34
CA SER A 225 -14.32 -6.95 27.47
C SER A 225 -14.07 -8.26 28.22
N ALA A 226 -12.99 -8.97 27.92
CA ALA A 226 -12.61 -10.21 28.59
C ALA A 226 -12.37 -10.00 30.09
N ILE A 227 -11.71 -8.91 30.50
CA ILE A 227 -11.54 -8.54 31.91
C ILE A 227 -12.91 -8.32 32.57
N ARG A 228 -13.78 -7.51 31.94
CA ARG A 228 -15.12 -7.18 32.46
C ARG A 228 -15.99 -8.41 32.67
N ASN A 229 -15.96 -9.33 31.71
CA ASN A 229 -16.77 -10.53 31.69
C ASN A 229 -16.08 -11.73 32.37
N LYS A 230 -14.95 -11.51 33.05
CA LYS A 230 -14.20 -12.53 33.80
C LYS A 230 -13.89 -13.79 32.98
N LEU A 231 -13.55 -13.62 31.71
CA LEU A 231 -13.21 -14.74 30.83
C LEU A 231 -11.90 -15.40 31.28
N ASN A 232 -11.78 -16.71 31.03
CA ASN A 232 -10.57 -17.48 31.32
C ASN A 232 -9.48 -17.23 30.26
N GLN A 233 -8.96 -16.00 30.24
CA GLN A 233 -7.81 -15.59 29.43
C GLN A 233 -6.70 -15.10 30.35
N PRO A 234 -5.40 -15.24 30.00
CA PRO A 234 -4.31 -14.96 30.93
C PRO A 234 -4.35 -13.56 31.55
N VAL A 235 -4.61 -12.54 30.73
CA VAL A 235 -4.72 -11.14 31.19
C VAL A 235 -5.99 -10.91 32.02
N ALA A 236 -7.13 -11.44 31.57
CA ALA A 236 -8.41 -11.28 32.26
C ALA A 236 -8.43 -11.98 33.62
N LYS A 237 -7.97 -13.23 33.68
CA LYS A 237 -7.83 -14.02 34.90
C LYS A 237 -6.94 -13.29 35.91
N HIS A 238 -5.76 -12.85 35.48
CA HIS A 238 -4.83 -12.12 36.34
C HIS A 238 -5.42 -10.82 36.90
N PHE A 239 -6.10 -10.01 36.07
CA PHE A 239 -6.71 -8.76 36.54
C PHE A 239 -7.80 -9.01 37.58
N ASN A 240 -8.63 -10.04 37.38
CA ASN A 240 -9.71 -10.37 38.30
C ASN A 240 -9.20 -10.95 39.63
N GLU A 241 -8.18 -11.81 39.60
CA GLU A 241 -7.58 -12.41 40.81
C GLU A 241 -6.82 -11.38 41.66
N ASN A 242 -6.21 -10.37 41.03
CA ASN A 242 -5.39 -9.35 41.72
C ASN A 242 -6.16 -8.04 41.98
N GLY A 243 -7.48 -8.01 41.73
CA GLY A 243 -8.32 -6.83 41.98
C GLY A 243 -7.96 -5.60 41.12
N HIS A 244 -7.36 -5.81 39.95
CA HIS A 244 -6.97 -4.73 39.04
C HIS A 244 -8.13 -4.27 38.16
N THR A 245 -8.20 -2.97 37.91
CA THR A 245 -9.27 -2.36 37.12
C THR A 245 -8.88 -2.18 35.65
N ILE A 246 -9.87 -2.18 34.77
CA ILE A 246 -9.68 -2.02 33.31
C ILE A 246 -9.01 -0.68 32.97
N SER A 247 -9.25 0.36 33.77
CA SER A 247 -8.67 1.69 33.59
C SER A 247 -7.17 1.75 33.86
N GLN A 248 -6.63 0.80 34.65
CA GLN A 248 -5.20 0.67 34.93
C GLN A 248 -4.43 -0.05 33.82
N LEU A 249 -5.12 -0.73 32.91
CA LEU A 249 -4.49 -1.39 31.76
C LEU A 249 -3.79 -0.35 30.87
N ARG A 250 -2.51 -0.59 30.58
CA ARG A 250 -1.70 0.22 29.67
C ARG A 250 -1.19 -0.64 28.52
N PHE A 251 -1.01 -0.06 27.34
CA PHE A 251 -0.48 -0.79 26.18
C PHE A 251 0.55 0.01 25.40
N GLN A 252 1.41 -0.71 24.69
CA GLN A 252 2.42 -0.15 23.81
C GLN A 252 2.67 -1.09 22.63
N ILE A 253 2.82 -0.57 21.41
CA ILE A 253 3.19 -1.37 20.24
C ILE A 253 4.70 -1.55 20.22
N LEU A 254 5.15 -2.79 20.04
CA LEU A 254 6.56 -3.16 20.08
C LEU A 254 7.15 -3.22 18.67
N ASP A 255 6.40 -3.80 17.74
CA ASP A 255 6.84 -4.08 16.38
C ASP A 255 5.64 -4.29 15.45
N SER A 256 5.90 -4.28 14.15
CA SER A 256 4.90 -4.52 13.10
C SER A 256 5.47 -5.34 11.96
N VAL A 257 4.60 -6.01 11.21
CA VAL A 257 4.95 -6.61 9.92
C VAL A 257 4.45 -5.71 8.81
N SER A 258 5.38 -5.00 8.16
CA SER A 258 5.09 -4.19 6.99
C SER A 258 4.60 -5.05 5.82
N LYS A 259 3.77 -4.47 4.95
CA LYS A 259 3.31 -5.15 3.74
C LYS A 259 4.49 -5.31 2.79
N ARG A 260 4.92 -6.55 2.54
CA ARG A 260 6.00 -6.86 1.60
C ARG A 260 5.51 -6.70 0.16
N ARG A 261 6.37 -6.22 -0.74
CA ARG A 261 6.04 -5.98 -2.16
C ARG A 261 5.82 -7.27 -2.96
N ARG A 262 6.61 -8.32 -2.69
CA ARG A 262 6.59 -9.61 -3.42
C ARG A 262 5.77 -10.70 -2.70
N GLY A 263 4.77 -10.31 -1.91
CA GLY A 263 4.01 -11.26 -1.09
C GLY A 263 4.82 -11.83 0.07
N GLY A 264 4.40 -13.00 0.55
CA GLY A 264 4.94 -13.66 1.75
C GLY A 264 3.94 -13.70 2.89
N ASP A 265 4.02 -14.75 3.70
CA ASP A 265 3.10 -14.95 4.81
C ASP A 265 3.41 -13.98 5.96
N ARG A 266 2.66 -12.87 6.00
CA ARG A 266 2.72 -11.87 7.07
C ARG A 266 2.26 -12.45 8.41
N GLY A 267 1.40 -13.46 8.40
CA GLY A 267 0.95 -14.15 9.60
C GLY A 267 2.08 -14.95 10.24
N LYS A 268 2.81 -15.75 9.46
CA LYS A 268 4.00 -16.48 9.90
C LYS A 268 5.07 -15.54 10.45
N GLU A 269 5.33 -14.41 9.77
CA GLU A 269 6.27 -13.41 10.27
C GLU A 269 5.80 -12.74 11.57
N LEU A 270 4.50 -12.46 11.70
CA LEU A 270 3.93 -11.85 12.89
C LEU A 270 4.03 -12.80 14.10
N LEU A 271 3.78 -14.09 13.90
CA LEU A 271 4.00 -15.15 14.89
C LEU A 271 5.48 -15.21 15.33
N ARG A 272 6.43 -15.19 14.38
CA ARG A 272 7.87 -15.15 14.70
C ARG A 272 8.24 -13.95 15.56
N LYS A 273 7.71 -12.77 15.22
CA LYS A 273 7.95 -11.54 15.99
C LYS A 273 7.35 -11.61 17.38
N GLU A 274 6.14 -12.14 17.53
CA GLU A 274 5.50 -12.34 18.84
C GLU A 274 6.36 -13.24 19.74
N ALA A 275 6.74 -14.42 19.25
CA ALA A 275 7.61 -15.35 19.98
C ALA A 275 8.95 -14.71 20.36
N HIS A 276 9.56 -13.96 19.44
CA HIS A 276 10.80 -13.22 19.72
C HIS A 276 10.62 -12.21 20.87
N TRP A 277 9.52 -11.44 20.86
CA TRP A 277 9.27 -10.45 21.90
C TRP A 277 8.91 -11.06 23.25
N ILE A 278 8.17 -12.18 23.28
CA ILE A 278 7.88 -12.94 24.51
C ILE A 278 9.19 -13.39 25.17
N LYS A 279 10.09 -14.00 24.39
CA LYS A 279 11.41 -14.41 24.87
C LYS A 279 12.28 -13.23 25.28
N LYS A 280 12.29 -12.15 24.49
CA LYS A 280 13.13 -10.97 24.72
C LYS A 280 12.74 -10.19 25.98
N LEU A 281 11.46 -10.12 26.30
CA LEU A 281 10.97 -9.43 27.50
C LEU A 281 10.78 -10.36 28.71
N GLY A 282 10.89 -11.69 28.51
CA GLY A 282 10.68 -12.66 29.58
C GLY A 282 9.26 -12.63 30.13
N THR A 283 8.25 -12.60 29.25
CA THR A 283 6.85 -12.38 29.65
C THR A 283 6.09 -13.67 29.98
N MET A 284 6.79 -14.81 30.07
CA MET A 284 6.21 -16.10 30.44
C MET A 284 5.86 -16.13 31.94
N SER A 285 4.77 -16.80 32.29
CA SER A 285 4.41 -17.10 33.67
C SER A 285 5.53 -17.93 34.34
N PRO A 286 5.91 -17.64 35.61
CA PRO A 286 5.24 -16.74 36.56
C PRO A 286 5.66 -15.26 36.50
N GLN A 287 6.77 -14.93 35.83
CA GLN A 287 7.34 -13.56 35.81
C GLN A 287 6.53 -12.59 34.94
N GLY A 288 5.81 -13.09 33.93
CA GLY A 288 4.87 -12.32 33.11
C GLY A 288 3.50 -12.97 33.03
N LEU A 289 2.74 -12.60 31.99
CA LEU A 289 1.33 -13.00 31.82
C LEU A 289 1.10 -13.97 30.65
N ASN A 290 2.11 -14.26 29.83
CA ASN A 290 2.00 -15.26 28.77
C ASN A 290 2.06 -16.66 29.39
N GLN A 291 1.10 -17.53 29.04
CA GLN A 291 1.11 -18.93 29.47
C GLN A 291 1.85 -19.83 28.48
N GLU A 292 1.69 -19.54 27.19
CA GLU A 292 2.31 -20.27 26.08
C GLU A 292 2.58 -19.32 24.91
N TYR A 293 3.39 -19.78 23.96
CA TYR A 293 3.60 -19.11 22.68
C TYR A 293 4.00 -20.10 21.60
N ASP A 294 3.64 -19.79 20.36
CA ASP A 294 3.82 -20.69 19.22
C ASP A 294 5.24 -20.61 18.65
N LEU A 295 5.92 -21.76 18.63
CA LEU A 295 7.26 -21.96 18.03
C LEU A 295 7.22 -22.66 16.67
N SER A 296 6.05 -23.12 16.21
CA SER A 296 5.86 -23.73 14.88
C SER A 296 6.46 -22.92 13.72
N PRO A 297 6.48 -21.56 13.72
CA PRO A 297 7.08 -20.80 12.63
C PRO A 297 8.59 -20.99 12.46
N PHE A 298 9.27 -21.55 13.46
CA PHE A 298 10.72 -21.82 13.45
C PHE A 298 11.05 -23.28 13.14
N LEU A 299 10.10 -24.21 13.29
CA LEU A 299 10.35 -25.65 13.24
C LEU A 299 10.19 -26.26 11.84
N PHE A 300 9.50 -25.58 10.92
CA PHE A 300 9.30 -26.07 9.55
C PHE A 300 9.64 -24.98 8.50
N LYS A 301 10.60 -25.30 7.64
CA LYS A 301 11.05 -24.47 6.51
C LYS A 301 10.03 -24.53 5.38
#